data_AF-A0A4R4E3F7-F1
#
_entry.id   AF-A0A4R4E3F7-F1
#
_cell.length_a   1.000
_cell.length_b   1.000
_cell.length_c   1.000
_cell.angle_alpha   90.00
_cell.angle_beta   90.00
_cell.angle_gamma   90.00
#
_symmetry.space_group_name_H-M   'P 1'
#
loop_
_entity.id
_entity.type
_entity.pdbx_description
1 polymer ?
#
loop_
_entity_poly.entity_id
_entity_poly.type
_entity_poly.pdbx_seq_one_letter_code
_entity_poly.pdbx_strand_id
1 'polypeptide(L)'
;MQYWVEEARRGNQLAFEQIMGQFQGMAYAVAYAKLQDAHLAEDAVQEAFAEAFKSLHKLKESNAFPGWFKVIVTRACNRMIRNKRPSTIAYEQMVESVAPVPDIADLVVQRDLYQSLYASIAGLSYNLRVAVQLFYFQGHSLKEIEAYLNIPTTVLKKRLFDARKKLKVALPIADFVSVWNDLYEGGRSMLHIVNGDVVADKLRKSGVQGDILVWREIYSEGPIFTDLMEDGNRAIRATYLEQRLGIPSREYESGCLSQEKALAAFHQYEEVVLWFEHDLFDQTMLSFLLNWFAGQSMGTTKLSLLCIGDYPGIELFRGLGQLSVQQLEGLSGTWQSVGDEVLELGRLVWDAYSSPDPSKLVELLQGNLTALPYVNRALQFHLSRYPSIKNGLGIVQQLTLEMVRDGLSSPVDLFKQVGDKLHELGMGDLQYWQCLAGMVQGKHPLLSLDGTNQVPMYQDVSTEWKHSKVALTELGSKILDGVEDWIAINGINEWYGGVHLEGNHVPWRWDSVNNRLVQVQCGREWKLIQ
;
A
#
# COMPACT_ATOMS: atom_id res chain seq x y z
N MET A 1 -9.53 -36.37 -3.95
CA MET A 1 -9.13 -37.13 -2.74
C MET A 1 -9.84 -38.48 -2.61
N GLN A 2 -11.16 -38.54 -2.33
CA GLN A 2 -11.87 -39.82 -2.11
C GLN A 2 -11.71 -40.80 -3.29
N TYR A 3 -11.90 -40.29 -4.51
CA TYR A 3 -11.67 -41.04 -5.75
C TYR A 3 -10.27 -41.64 -5.85
N TRP A 4 -9.22 -40.86 -5.54
CA TRP A 4 -7.83 -41.35 -5.59
C TRP A 4 -7.57 -42.43 -4.54
N VAL A 5 -8.12 -42.30 -3.32
CA VAL A 5 -7.97 -43.32 -2.27
C VAL A 5 -8.64 -44.64 -2.68
N GLU A 6 -9.78 -44.58 -3.37
CA GLU A 6 -10.49 -45.76 -3.86
C GLU A 6 -9.77 -46.44 -5.02
N GLU A 7 -9.25 -45.66 -5.97
CA GLU A 7 -8.46 -46.18 -7.10
C GLU A 7 -7.10 -46.73 -6.64
N ALA A 8 -6.48 -46.07 -5.67
CA ALA A 8 -5.25 -46.55 -5.02
C ALA A 8 -5.47 -47.90 -4.30
N ARG A 9 -6.63 -48.11 -3.65
CA ARG A 9 -6.97 -49.44 -3.08
C ARG A 9 -7.06 -50.54 -4.13
N ARG A 10 -7.41 -50.19 -5.37
CA ARG A 10 -7.50 -51.11 -6.52
C ARG A 10 -6.16 -51.34 -7.21
N GLY A 11 -5.06 -50.75 -6.70
CA GLY A 11 -3.71 -50.91 -7.24
C GLY A 11 -3.38 -49.93 -8.37
N ASN A 12 -4.15 -48.86 -8.56
CA ASN A 12 -3.86 -47.85 -9.56
C ASN A 12 -2.64 -47.00 -9.14
N GLN A 13 -1.54 -47.16 -9.88
CA GLN A 13 -0.27 -46.49 -9.59
C GLN A 13 -0.34 -44.96 -9.74
N LEU A 14 -1.09 -44.46 -10.73
CA LEU A 14 -1.29 -43.02 -10.90
C LEU A 14 -2.05 -42.43 -9.70
N ALA A 15 -2.99 -43.18 -9.13
CA ALA A 15 -3.69 -42.75 -7.93
C ALA A 15 -2.76 -42.71 -6.70
N PHE A 16 -1.77 -43.60 -6.61
CA PHE A 16 -0.72 -43.52 -5.58
C PHE A 16 0.15 -42.28 -5.73
N GLU A 17 0.59 -41.97 -6.96
CA GLU A 17 1.40 -40.78 -7.24
C GLU A 17 0.64 -39.49 -6.91
N GLN A 18 -0.66 -39.42 -7.23
CA GLN A 18 -1.51 -38.27 -6.88
C GLN A 18 -1.67 -38.12 -5.36
N ILE A 19 -1.85 -39.23 -4.63
CA ILE A 19 -1.89 -39.19 -3.15
C ILE A 19 -0.53 -38.76 -2.59
N MET A 20 0.57 -39.28 -3.14
CA MET A 20 1.91 -38.92 -2.69
C MET A 20 2.18 -37.43 -2.91
N GLY A 21 1.99 -36.92 -4.13
CA GLY A 21 2.15 -35.51 -4.45
C GLY A 21 1.27 -34.60 -3.57
N GLN A 22 0.03 -35.00 -3.31
CA GLN A 22 -0.89 -34.21 -2.48
C GLN A 22 -0.52 -34.18 -0.99
N PHE A 23 0.02 -35.28 -0.44
CA PHE A 23 0.24 -35.43 1.00
C PHE A 23 1.70 -35.43 1.45
N GLN A 24 2.66 -35.37 0.51
CA GLN A 24 4.08 -35.37 0.81
C GLN A 24 4.48 -34.14 1.63
N GLY A 25 4.00 -32.95 1.25
CA GLY A 25 4.25 -31.72 2.00
C GLY A 25 3.69 -31.78 3.43
N MET A 26 2.51 -32.37 3.60
CA MET A 26 1.91 -32.58 4.92
C MET A 26 2.70 -33.57 5.77
N ALA A 27 3.07 -34.71 5.20
CA ALA A 27 3.84 -35.73 5.89
C ALA A 27 5.21 -35.18 6.32
N TYR A 28 5.89 -34.47 5.42
CA TYR A 28 7.15 -33.80 5.70
C TYR A 28 7.00 -32.78 6.81
N ALA A 29 5.95 -31.95 6.75
CA ALA A 29 5.71 -30.95 7.78
C ALA A 29 5.47 -31.56 9.17
N VAL A 30 4.71 -32.66 9.24
CA VAL A 30 4.45 -33.39 10.48
C VAL A 30 5.73 -34.08 11.00
N ALA A 31 6.52 -34.67 10.11
CA ALA A 31 7.74 -35.38 10.46
C ALA A 31 8.85 -34.44 10.93
N TYR A 32 9.12 -33.39 10.15
CA TYR A 32 10.11 -32.36 10.49
C TYR A 32 9.75 -31.64 11.79
N ALA A 33 8.46 -31.33 12.00
CA ALA A 33 8.02 -30.73 13.25
C ALA A 33 8.33 -31.59 14.49
N LYS A 34 8.53 -32.90 14.31
CA LYS A 34 8.71 -33.86 15.39
C LYS A 34 10.16 -34.35 15.53
N LEU A 35 10.90 -34.40 14.43
CA LEU A 35 12.27 -34.92 14.36
C LEU A 35 13.34 -33.82 14.34
N GLN A 36 12.98 -32.61 13.85
CA GLN A 36 13.87 -31.45 13.73
C GLN A 36 15.17 -31.74 12.95
N ASP A 37 15.11 -32.69 12.02
CA ASP A 37 16.22 -33.20 11.23
C ASP A 37 15.66 -33.53 9.85
N ALA A 38 16.21 -32.92 8.81
CA ALA A 38 15.70 -33.02 7.45
C ALA A 38 15.81 -34.46 6.91
N HIS A 39 16.95 -35.11 7.10
CA HIS A 39 17.17 -36.48 6.63
C HIS A 39 16.25 -37.46 7.35
N LEU A 40 16.11 -37.34 8.67
CA LEU A 40 15.18 -38.20 9.41
C LEU A 40 13.72 -37.91 9.06
N ALA A 41 13.38 -36.66 8.74
CA ALA A 41 12.04 -36.32 8.28
C ALA A 41 11.73 -36.96 6.92
N GLU A 42 12.67 -36.90 5.97
CA GLU A 42 12.55 -37.56 4.67
C GLU A 42 12.40 -39.08 4.83
N ASP A 43 13.25 -39.70 5.65
CA ASP A 43 13.18 -41.14 5.93
C ASP A 43 11.83 -41.51 6.55
N ALA A 44 11.34 -40.70 7.50
CA ALA A 44 10.06 -40.96 8.16
C ALA A 44 8.87 -40.83 7.19
N VAL A 45 8.94 -39.88 6.25
CA VAL A 45 7.94 -39.71 5.19
C VAL A 45 7.95 -40.90 4.24
N GLN A 46 9.12 -41.35 3.79
CA GLN A 46 9.25 -42.53 2.94
C GLN A 46 8.73 -43.80 3.64
N GLU A 47 9.10 -44.02 4.91
CA GLU A 47 8.59 -45.14 5.71
C GLU A 47 7.05 -45.04 5.87
N ALA A 48 6.53 -43.85 6.14
CA ALA A 48 5.11 -43.63 6.33
C ALA A 48 4.29 -43.87 5.06
N PHE A 49 4.76 -43.44 3.89
CA PHE A 49 4.09 -43.75 2.61
C PHE A 49 4.13 -45.24 2.30
N ALA A 50 5.27 -45.91 2.53
CA ALA A 50 5.38 -47.35 2.37
C ALA A 50 4.43 -48.11 3.31
N GLU A 51 4.30 -47.70 4.58
CA GLU A 51 3.35 -48.28 5.54
C GLU A 51 1.90 -47.97 5.15
N ALA A 52 1.61 -46.74 4.72
CA ALA A 52 0.27 -46.32 4.30
C ALA A 52 -0.21 -47.12 3.09
N PHE A 53 0.61 -47.27 2.03
CA PHE A 53 0.21 -48.03 0.86
C PHE A 53 0.03 -49.52 1.16
N LYS A 54 0.90 -50.11 2.00
CA LYS A 54 0.72 -51.50 2.47
C LYS A 54 -0.56 -51.69 3.28
N SER A 55 -0.99 -50.68 4.04
CA SER A 55 -2.14 -50.77 4.95
C SER A 55 -3.39 -50.05 4.46
N LEU A 56 -3.39 -49.53 3.22
CA LEU A 56 -4.48 -48.71 2.66
C LEU A 56 -5.82 -49.45 2.62
N HIS A 57 -5.79 -50.78 2.45
CA HIS A 57 -6.95 -51.66 2.52
C HIS A 57 -7.65 -51.69 3.89
N LYS A 58 -6.97 -51.26 4.96
CA LYS A 58 -7.52 -51.21 6.34
C LYS A 58 -8.27 -49.93 6.64
N LEU A 59 -8.16 -48.91 5.77
CA LEU A 59 -8.90 -47.66 5.91
C LEU A 59 -10.37 -47.92 5.52
N LYS A 60 -11.31 -47.71 6.45
CA LYS A 60 -12.74 -47.96 6.20
C LYS A 60 -13.37 -46.85 5.34
N GLU A 61 -13.11 -45.59 5.69
CA GLU A 61 -13.68 -44.42 5.03
C GLU A 61 -12.59 -43.62 4.30
N SER A 62 -12.80 -43.33 3.02
CA SER A 62 -11.81 -42.66 2.16
C SER A 62 -11.52 -41.22 2.60
N ASN A 63 -12.49 -40.53 3.22
CA ASN A 63 -12.36 -39.18 3.76
C ASN A 63 -11.49 -39.10 5.03
N ALA A 64 -11.31 -40.22 5.76
CA ALA A 64 -10.51 -40.28 6.97
C ALA A 64 -8.99 -40.38 6.68
N PHE A 65 -8.61 -40.46 5.40
CA PHE A 65 -7.24 -40.62 4.95
C PHE A 65 -6.27 -39.58 5.56
N PRO A 66 -6.55 -38.25 5.59
CA PRO A 66 -5.61 -37.27 6.15
C PRO A 66 -5.27 -37.52 7.61
N GLY A 67 -6.29 -37.73 8.45
CA GLY A 67 -6.12 -38.01 9.88
C GLY A 67 -5.45 -39.36 10.13
N TRP A 68 -5.82 -40.38 9.36
CA TRP A 68 -5.22 -41.71 9.42
C TRP A 68 -3.74 -41.70 9.01
N PHE A 69 -3.41 -41.02 7.92
CA PHE A 69 -2.04 -40.93 7.40
C PHE A 69 -1.14 -40.13 8.35
N LYS A 70 -1.63 -39.01 8.91
CA LYS A 70 -0.91 -38.26 9.95
C LYS A 70 -0.50 -39.13 11.14
N VAL A 71 -1.35 -40.08 11.54
CA VAL A 71 -1.04 -41.03 12.63
C VAL A 71 0.11 -41.97 12.21
N ILE A 72 0.13 -42.46 10.97
CA ILE A 72 1.23 -43.30 10.46
C ILE A 72 2.55 -42.54 10.45
N VAL A 73 2.56 -41.30 9.92
CA VAL A 73 3.74 -40.41 9.95
C VAL A 73 4.24 -40.20 11.39
N THR A 74 3.33 -39.95 12.33
CA THR A 74 3.67 -39.76 13.74
C THR A 74 4.30 -41.01 14.36
N ARG A 75 3.84 -42.21 14.00
CA ARG A 75 4.39 -43.49 14.46
C ARG A 75 5.79 -43.74 13.89
N ALA A 76 6.02 -43.49 12.60
CA ALA A 76 7.33 -43.59 11.98
C ALA A 76 8.34 -42.69 12.71
N CYS A 77 7.98 -41.43 12.96
CA CYS A 77 8.81 -40.51 13.74
C CYS A 77 9.10 -41.02 15.16
N ASN A 78 8.10 -41.55 15.87
CA ASN A 78 8.29 -42.12 17.21
C ASN A 78 9.26 -43.32 17.22
N ARG A 79 9.27 -44.12 16.15
CA ARG A 79 10.17 -45.27 16.00
C ARG A 79 11.61 -44.80 15.84
N MET A 80 11.84 -43.79 15.00
CA MET A 80 13.16 -43.20 14.78
C MET A 80 13.71 -42.52 16.05
N ILE A 81 12.85 -41.79 16.78
CA ILE A 81 13.22 -41.18 18.07
C ILE A 81 13.66 -42.25 19.09
N ARG A 82 12.94 -43.38 19.15
CA ARG A 82 13.29 -44.50 20.05
C ARG A 82 14.62 -45.19 19.69
N ASN A 83 15.04 -45.12 18.43
CA ASN A 83 16.27 -45.74 17.95
C ASN A 83 17.51 -44.83 18.08
N LYS A 84 17.34 -43.54 18.45
CA LYS A 84 18.46 -42.64 18.81
C LYS A 84 19.01 -42.96 20.22
N ARG A 85 19.91 -43.95 20.33
CA ARG A 85 20.93 -44.02 21.41
C ARG A 85 22.23 -43.37 20.90
N PRO A 86 23.06 -42.75 21.76
CA PRO A 86 24.10 -41.83 21.31
C PRO A 86 25.26 -42.58 20.62
N SER A 87 25.51 -42.30 19.34
CA SER A 87 26.77 -42.67 18.70
C SER A 87 27.76 -41.52 18.82
N THR A 88 28.91 -41.82 19.43
CA THR A 88 30.14 -41.02 19.44
C THR A 88 30.50 -40.53 18.04
N ILE A 89 30.72 -39.22 17.88
CA ILE A 89 31.20 -38.63 16.63
C ILE A 89 32.72 -38.71 16.61
N ALA A 90 33.29 -39.30 15.55
CA ALA A 90 34.72 -39.29 15.27
C ALA A 90 35.13 -37.97 14.58
N TYR A 91 36.31 -37.48 14.95
CA TYR A 91 36.82 -36.11 14.77
C TYR A 91 37.36 -35.75 13.36
N GLU A 92 37.05 -36.50 12.30
CA GLU A 92 37.88 -36.47 11.07
C GLU A 92 37.22 -35.96 9.78
N GLN A 93 36.11 -35.23 9.82
CA GLN A 93 35.57 -34.60 8.60
C GLN A 93 35.13 -33.15 8.81
N MET A 94 36.13 -32.28 8.95
CA MET A 94 36.02 -30.87 8.59
C MET A 94 37.25 -30.51 7.76
N VAL A 95 37.06 -29.60 6.79
CA VAL A 95 37.96 -29.22 5.68
C VAL A 95 37.77 -30.17 4.48
N GLU A 96 37.19 -29.75 3.34
CA GLU A 96 37.70 -28.71 2.45
C GLU A 96 36.66 -28.30 1.38
N SER A 97 36.46 -27.00 1.16
CA SER A 97 36.46 -26.37 -0.19
C SER A 97 36.29 -24.85 -0.03
N VAL A 98 37.28 -24.10 -0.53
CA VAL A 98 37.27 -22.62 -0.60
C VAL A 98 37.34 -22.24 -2.08
N ALA A 99 36.37 -21.44 -2.53
CA ALA A 99 36.38 -20.67 -3.77
C ALA A 99 35.56 -19.38 -3.55
N PRO A 100 35.76 -18.34 -4.38
CA PRO A 100 36.06 -16.98 -3.96
C PRO A 100 34.95 -16.26 -3.20
N VAL A 101 35.41 -15.40 -2.28
CA VAL A 101 34.68 -14.67 -1.24
C VAL A 101 33.80 -13.54 -1.80
N PRO A 102 32.47 -13.60 -1.65
CA PRO A 102 31.62 -12.41 -1.46
C PRO A 102 31.84 -11.90 -0.02
N ASP A 103 31.63 -10.60 0.22
CA ASP A 103 31.87 -9.93 1.50
C ASP A 103 31.46 -10.80 2.74
N ILE A 104 32.45 -11.19 3.55
CA ILE A 104 32.36 -12.23 4.60
C ILE A 104 31.35 -11.85 5.69
N ALA A 105 31.08 -10.55 5.85
CA ALA A 105 30.15 -10.04 6.85
C ALA A 105 28.71 -10.50 6.59
N ASP A 106 28.23 -10.47 5.35
CA ASP A 106 26.82 -10.73 5.04
C ASP A 106 26.48 -12.24 5.04
N LEU A 107 27.41 -13.10 4.63
CA LEU A 107 27.20 -14.56 4.62
C LEU A 107 27.23 -15.19 6.01
N VAL A 108 28.03 -14.64 6.93
CA VAL A 108 28.07 -15.09 8.34
C VAL A 108 26.80 -14.63 9.05
N VAL A 109 26.35 -13.40 8.81
CA VAL A 109 25.09 -12.87 9.35
C VAL A 109 23.89 -13.68 8.87
N GLN A 110 23.81 -14.01 7.58
CA GLN A 110 22.73 -14.86 7.06
C GLN A 110 22.73 -16.26 7.67
N ARG A 111 23.90 -16.90 7.82
CA ARG A 111 23.98 -18.25 8.41
C ARG A 111 23.55 -18.27 9.88
N ASP A 112 23.98 -17.29 10.67
CA ASP A 112 23.57 -17.15 12.08
C ASP A 112 22.07 -16.83 12.19
N LEU A 113 21.55 -16.04 11.25
CA LEU A 113 20.12 -15.73 11.16
C LEU A 113 19.28 -16.98 10.84
N TYR A 114 19.65 -17.75 9.82
CA TYR A 114 18.94 -18.99 9.47
C TYR A 114 18.98 -19.99 10.63
N GLN A 115 20.11 -20.13 11.33
CA GLN A 115 20.19 -20.96 12.53
C GLN A 115 19.28 -20.46 13.66
N SER A 116 19.23 -19.16 13.90
CA SER A 116 18.35 -18.54 14.90
C SER A 116 16.85 -18.74 14.57
N LEU A 117 16.48 -18.64 13.29
CA LEU A 117 15.12 -18.91 12.81
C LEU A 117 14.71 -20.37 13.04
N TYR A 118 15.53 -21.32 12.61
CA TYR A 118 15.25 -22.75 12.82
C TYR A 118 15.21 -23.11 14.31
N ALA A 119 16.08 -22.51 15.14
CA ALA A 119 16.03 -22.65 16.60
C ALA A 119 14.74 -22.06 17.21
N SER A 120 14.28 -20.92 16.72
CA SER A 120 13.05 -20.26 17.18
C SER A 120 11.80 -21.07 16.80
N ILE A 121 11.76 -21.63 15.59
CA ILE A 121 10.72 -22.56 15.13
C ILE A 121 10.76 -23.85 15.95
N ALA A 122 11.94 -24.34 16.29
CA ALA A 122 12.16 -25.46 17.20
C ALA A 122 11.68 -25.19 18.63
N GLY A 123 11.52 -23.92 19.04
CA GLY A 123 10.90 -23.51 20.30
C GLY A 123 9.37 -23.45 20.27
N LEU A 124 8.74 -23.46 19.09
CA LEU A 124 7.28 -23.47 18.97
C LEU A 124 6.68 -24.79 19.47
N SER A 125 5.50 -24.74 20.08
CA SER A 125 4.75 -25.97 20.38
C SER A 125 4.40 -26.72 19.11
N TYR A 126 4.34 -28.05 19.17
CA TYR A 126 4.11 -28.93 18.02
C TYR A 126 3.00 -28.45 17.06
N ASN A 127 1.82 -28.08 17.58
CA ASN A 127 0.69 -27.65 16.75
C ASN A 127 0.93 -26.33 16.01
N LEU A 128 1.73 -25.42 16.58
CA LEU A 128 2.12 -24.16 15.95
C LEU A 128 3.18 -24.41 14.88
N ARG A 129 4.14 -25.28 15.18
CA ARG A 129 5.21 -25.66 14.25
C ARG A 129 4.67 -26.36 13.00
N VAL A 130 3.75 -27.31 13.16
CA VAL A 130 3.10 -27.98 12.02
C VAL A 130 2.32 -26.97 11.17
N ALA A 131 1.62 -26.01 11.78
CA ALA A 131 0.92 -24.97 11.04
C ALA A 131 1.90 -24.06 10.28
N VAL A 132 3.01 -23.65 10.92
CA VAL A 132 4.05 -22.85 10.29
C VAL A 132 4.71 -23.60 9.12
N GLN A 133 5.05 -24.86 9.31
CA GLN A 133 5.69 -25.68 8.29
C GLN A 133 4.78 -25.91 7.08
N LEU A 134 3.50 -26.24 7.31
CA LEU A 134 2.53 -26.44 6.23
C LEU A 134 2.24 -25.16 5.45
N PHE A 135 2.07 -24.05 6.17
CA PHE A 135 1.62 -22.81 5.56
C PHE A 135 2.78 -22.02 4.95
N TYR A 136 3.88 -21.84 5.67
CA TYR A 136 5.01 -21.05 5.20
C TYR A 136 6.02 -21.88 4.42
N PHE A 137 6.40 -23.08 4.88
CA PHE A 137 7.49 -23.84 4.24
C PHE A 137 7.03 -24.80 3.13
N GLN A 138 5.74 -25.07 3.03
CA GLN A 138 5.18 -25.97 2.02
C GLN A 138 4.12 -25.28 1.14
N GLY A 139 3.85 -23.98 1.38
CA GLY A 139 3.00 -23.16 0.53
C GLY A 139 1.52 -23.55 0.49
N HIS A 140 1.01 -24.28 1.48
CA HIS A 140 -0.38 -24.73 1.47
C HIS A 140 -1.35 -23.63 1.94
N SER A 141 -2.48 -23.50 1.24
CA SER A 141 -3.57 -22.59 1.62
C SER A 141 -4.24 -23.01 2.94
N LEU A 142 -4.92 -22.06 3.62
CA LEU A 142 -5.64 -22.36 4.86
C LEU A 142 -6.69 -23.47 4.68
N LYS A 143 -7.34 -23.53 3.52
CA LYS A 143 -8.34 -24.57 3.18
C LYS A 143 -7.70 -25.94 3.00
N GLU A 144 -6.53 -26.00 2.36
CA GLU A 144 -5.78 -27.25 2.20
C GLU A 144 -5.28 -27.75 3.56
N ILE A 145 -4.76 -26.87 4.40
CA ILE A 145 -4.30 -27.23 5.75
C ILE A 145 -5.46 -27.65 6.65
N GLU A 146 -6.62 -27.01 6.55
CA GLU A 146 -7.85 -27.46 7.21
C GLU A 146 -8.19 -28.90 6.81
N ALA A 147 -8.15 -29.20 5.51
CA ALA A 147 -8.37 -30.55 5.00
C ALA A 147 -7.29 -31.56 5.46
N TYR A 148 -6.03 -31.13 5.52
CA TYR A 148 -4.89 -31.96 5.93
C TYR A 148 -4.86 -32.29 7.41
N LEU A 149 -5.12 -31.29 8.25
CA LEU A 149 -5.04 -31.41 9.70
C LEU A 149 -6.37 -31.76 10.36
N ASN A 150 -7.47 -31.69 9.60
CA ASN A 150 -8.84 -31.86 10.07
C ASN A 150 -9.17 -30.92 11.24
N ILE A 151 -8.84 -29.63 11.07
CA ILE A 151 -9.12 -28.56 12.04
C ILE A 151 -9.72 -27.35 11.32
N PRO A 152 -10.66 -26.60 11.94
CA PRO A 152 -11.27 -25.44 11.30
C PRO A 152 -10.24 -24.34 10.96
N THR A 153 -10.43 -23.64 9.84
CA THR A 153 -9.61 -22.47 9.44
C THR A 153 -9.51 -21.42 10.57
N THR A 154 -10.54 -21.25 11.39
CA THR A 154 -10.51 -20.33 12.55
C THR A 154 -9.46 -20.72 13.59
N VAL A 155 -9.32 -22.02 13.87
CA VAL A 155 -8.28 -22.57 14.76
C VAL A 155 -6.91 -22.44 14.12
N LEU A 156 -6.81 -22.67 12.81
CA LEU A 156 -5.56 -22.54 12.07
C LEU A 156 -5.06 -21.08 12.03
N LYS A 157 -5.94 -20.10 11.75
CA LYS A 157 -5.63 -18.67 11.80
C LYS A 157 -5.10 -18.25 13.16
N LYS A 158 -5.73 -18.74 14.24
CA LYS A 158 -5.26 -18.51 15.62
C LYS A 158 -3.89 -19.13 15.88
N ARG A 159 -3.64 -20.36 15.41
CA ARG A 159 -2.32 -21.01 15.53
C ARG A 159 -1.23 -20.25 14.78
N LEU A 160 -1.49 -19.79 13.56
CA LEU A 160 -0.52 -19.00 12.80
C LEU A 160 -0.26 -17.64 13.47
N PHE A 161 -1.30 -17.01 14.03
CA PHE A 161 -1.17 -15.77 14.82
C PHE A 161 -0.31 -15.99 16.09
N ASP A 162 -0.61 -17.02 16.88
CA ASP A 162 0.15 -17.35 18.09
C ASP A 162 1.60 -17.73 17.77
N ALA A 163 1.83 -18.40 16.64
CA ALA A 163 3.17 -18.71 16.15
C ALA A 163 3.95 -17.44 15.78
N ARG A 164 3.35 -16.53 15.00
CA ARG A 164 3.95 -15.22 14.67
C ARG A 164 4.29 -14.41 15.92
N LYS A 165 3.38 -14.35 16.89
CA LYS A 165 3.60 -13.64 18.16
C LYS A 165 4.80 -14.20 18.93
N LYS A 166 4.99 -15.52 18.93
CA LYS A 166 6.13 -16.16 19.60
C LYS A 166 7.45 -15.99 18.83
N LEU A 167 7.42 -16.11 17.50
CA LEU A 167 8.60 -15.92 16.65
C LEU A 167 9.08 -14.47 16.69
N LYS A 168 8.17 -13.50 16.74
CA LYS A 168 8.48 -12.06 16.89
C LYS A 168 9.22 -11.71 18.18
N VAL A 169 9.07 -12.51 19.24
CA VAL A 169 9.81 -12.34 20.51
C VAL A 169 11.20 -12.96 20.44
N ALA A 170 11.38 -13.99 19.62
CA ALA A 170 12.62 -14.76 19.53
C ALA A 170 13.58 -14.26 18.43
N LEU A 171 13.09 -13.50 17.45
CA LEU A 171 13.85 -13.00 16.30
C LEU A 171 13.83 -11.47 16.24
N PRO A 172 14.92 -10.81 15.80
CA PRO A 172 14.90 -9.39 15.47
C PRO A 172 13.82 -9.07 14.43
N ILE A 173 13.13 -7.94 14.59
CA ILE A 173 11.97 -7.58 13.75
C ILE A 173 12.32 -7.48 12.26
N ALA A 174 13.53 -7.02 11.92
CA ALA A 174 13.98 -6.89 10.53
C ALA A 174 14.15 -8.26 9.83
N ASP A 175 14.64 -9.26 10.56
CA ASP A 175 14.93 -10.58 10.00
C ASP A 175 13.71 -11.50 9.98
N PHE A 176 12.77 -11.30 10.91
CA PHE A 176 11.47 -11.98 10.90
C PHE A 176 10.61 -11.57 9.70
N VAL A 177 10.79 -10.33 9.22
CA VAL A 177 10.05 -9.77 8.08
C VAL A 177 10.66 -10.23 6.76
N SER A 178 11.98 -10.26 6.62
CA SER A 178 12.63 -10.68 5.37
C SER A 178 12.40 -12.17 5.03
N VAL A 179 12.52 -13.08 6.00
CA VAL A 179 12.36 -14.54 5.74
C VAL A 179 10.90 -14.93 5.49
N TRP A 180 9.96 -14.04 5.76
CA TRP A 180 8.53 -14.29 5.60
C TRP A 180 7.98 -13.90 4.23
N ASN A 181 8.59 -12.91 3.59
CA ASN A 181 8.19 -12.41 2.29
C ASN A 181 8.53 -13.41 1.16
N ASP A 182 9.63 -14.16 1.30
CA ASP A 182 10.08 -15.16 0.32
C ASP A 182 9.13 -16.38 0.15
N LEU A 183 8.16 -16.57 1.05
CA LEU A 183 7.37 -17.81 1.14
C LEU A 183 5.93 -17.70 0.60
N TYR A 184 5.49 -16.52 0.14
CA TYR A 184 4.11 -16.28 -0.31
C TYR A 184 3.92 -16.17 -1.83
N GLU A 185 4.99 -15.98 -2.60
CA GLU A 185 4.89 -15.61 -4.01
C GLU A 185 5.05 -16.81 -4.95
N GLY A 186 4.06 -17.71 -4.90
CA GLY A 186 3.85 -18.77 -5.87
C GLY A 186 2.62 -18.48 -6.75
N GLY A 187 2.70 -17.50 -7.66
CA GLY A 187 1.61 -17.16 -8.58
C GLY A 187 2.01 -16.06 -9.57
N ARG A 188 2.54 -16.46 -10.72
CA ARG A 188 2.97 -15.54 -11.80
C ARG A 188 1.77 -14.94 -12.52
N SER A 189 1.07 -13.94 -11.96
CA SER A 189 0.33 -12.91 -12.73
C SER A 189 -0.26 -11.84 -11.80
N MET A 190 0.57 -11.02 -11.17
CA MET A 190 0.13 -9.87 -10.36
C MET A 190 0.36 -8.54 -11.07
N LEU A 191 -0.54 -7.58 -10.85
CA LEU A 191 -0.35 -6.18 -11.21
C LEU A 191 -0.35 -5.33 -9.94
N HIS A 192 0.75 -4.64 -9.66
CA HIS A 192 0.84 -3.65 -8.61
C HIS A 192 0.65 -2.26 -9.20
N ILE A 193 -0.42 -1.58 -8.79
CA ILE A 193 -0.67 -0.19 -9.13
C ILE A 193 -0.21 0.67 -7.96
N VAL A 194 0.74 1.57 -8.20
CA VAL A 194 1.39 2.36 -7.15
C VAL A 194 1.34 3.84 -7.47
N ASN A 195 1.34 4.66 -6.42
CA ASN A 195 1.56 6.09 -6.57
C ASN A 195 3.06 6.42 -6.60
N GLY A 196 3.55 6.93 -7.74
CA GLY A 196 4.89 7.50 -7.89
C GLY A 196 6.03 6.52 -8.26
N ASP A 197 7.06 7.09 -8.88
CA ASP A 197 8.24 6.35 -9.37
C ASP A 197 9.10 5.76 -8.27
N VAL A 198 9.26 6.50 -7.17
CA VAL A 198 10.15 6.10 -6.08
C VAL A 198 9.69 4.77 -5.47
N VAL A 199 8.38 4.61 -5.27
CA VAL A 199 7.78 3.37 -4.76
C VAL A 199 7.94 2.25 -5.78
N ALA A 200 7.63 2.51 -7.05
CA ALA A 200 7.79 1.53 -8.12
C ALA A 200 9.22 1.01 -8.25
N ASP A 201 10.21 1.91 -8.25
CA ASP A 201 11.62 1.55 -8.37
C ASP A 201 12.13 0.76 -7.17
N LYS A 202 11.61 1.06 -5.97
CA LYS A 202 11.94 0.29 -4.78
C LYS A 202 11.28 -1.09 -4.81
N LEU A 203 10.03 -1.22 -5.25
CA LEU A 203 9.34 -2.50 -5.41
C LEU A 203 10.02 -3.38 -6.47
N ARG A 204 10.44 -2.81 -7.60
CA ARG A 204 11.26 -3.52 -8.61
C ARG A 204 12.56 -4.08 -8.03
N LYS A 205 13.13 -3.39 -7.04
CA LYS A 205 14.37 -3.80 -6.35
C LYS A 205 14.13 -4.73 -5.17
N SER A 206 12.93 -4.76 -4.59
CA SER A 206 12.59 -5.57 -3.42
C SER A 206 12.22 -7.01 -3.78
N GLY A 207 12.26 -7.39 -5.05
CA GLY A 207 11.93 -8.76 -5.46
C GLY A 207 10.43 -9.10 -5.45
N VAL A 208 9.55 -8.13 -5.18
CA VAL A 208 8.09 -8.28 -5.26
C VAL A 208 7.73 -8.70 -6.69
N GLN A 209 7.09 -9.87 -6.82
CA GLN A 209 6.76 -10.47 -8.11
C GLN A 209 5.50 -9.85 -8.71
N GLY A 210 5.58 -9.38 -9.95
CA GLY A 210 4.43 -8.87 -10.71
C GLY A 210 4.82 -7.70 -11.60
N ASP A 211 3.88 -7.30 -12.45
CA ASP A 211 4.01 -6.08 -13.24
C ASP A 211 3.70 -4.87 -12.34
N ILE A 212 4.45 -3.78 -12.52
CA ILE A 212 4.28 -2.55 -11.75
C ILE A 212 3.82 -1.42 -12.68
N LEU A 213 2.61 -0.92 -12.43
CA LEU A 213 2.04 0.25 -13.08
C LEU A 213 2.11 1.45 -12.13
N VAL A 214 2.83 2.48 -12.55
CA VAL A 214 2.79 3.78 -11.85
C VAL A 214 1.57 4.55 -12.35
N TRP A 215 0.65 4.88 -11.45
CA TRP A 215 -0.47 5.75 -11.76
C TRP A 215 -0.03 7.21 -11.57
N ARG A 216 0.04 8.00 -12.64
CA ARG A 216 0.72 9.32 -12.66
C ARG A 216 -0.20 10.52 -12.71
N GLU A 217 -1.48 10.31 -12.42
CA GLU A 217 -2.43 11.41 -12.41
C GLU A 217 -2.19 12.37 -11.23
N ILE A 218 -2.73 13.57 -11.27
CA ILE A 218 -2.70 14.55 -10.18
C ILE A 218 -4.13 15.04 -9.96
N TYR A 219 -5.00 14.20 -9.40
CA TYR A 219 -6.41 14.54 -9.22
C TYR A 219 -6.65 15.60 -8.13
N SER A 220 -5.63 15.89 -7.33
CA SER A 220 -5.63 17.01 -6.38
C SER A 220 -5.56 18.38 -7.09
N GLU A 221 -5.22 18.41 -8.38
CA GLU A 221 -5.29 19.58 -9.26
C GLU A 221 -6.41 19.37 -10.29
N GLY A 222 -7.35 20.32 -10.38
CA GLY A 222 -8.50 20.23 -11.30
C GLY A 222 -8.16 20.66 -12.73
N PRO A 223 -9.15 20.88 -13.62
CA PRO A 223 -10.55 20.47 -13.48
C PRO A 223 -10.69 18.95 -13.35
N ILE A 224 -11.57 18.49 -12.47
CA ILE A 224 -11.95 17.08 -12.36
C ILE A 224 -13.36 16.91 -12.89
N PHE A 225 -13.55 15.95 -13.78
CA PHE A 225 -14.84 15.64 -14.37
C PHE A 225 -15.35 14.31 -13.82
N THR A 226 -16.67 14.16 -13.70
CA THR A 226 -17.28 12.90 -13.25
C THR A 226 -16.90 11.75 -14.17
N ASP A 227 -16.96 11.97 -15.49
CA ASP A 227 -16.39 11.09 -16.49
C ASP A 227 -15.12 11.71 -17.10
N LEU A 228 -13.95 11.34 -16.56
CA LEU A 228 -12.67 11.80 -17.08
C LEU A 228 -12.32 11.20 -18.45
N MET A 229 -12.97 10.09 -18.82
CA MET A 229 -12.68 9.35 -20.04
C MET A 229 -13.54 9.81 -21.21
N GLU A 230 -14.51 10.69 -20.96
CA GLU A 230 -15.31 11.35 -21.99
C GLU A 230 -14.43 12.21 -22.92
N ASP A 231 -14.79 12.21 -24.21
CA ASP A 231 -14.07 12.94 -25.26
C ASP A 231 -13.93 14.42 -24.92
N GLY A 232 -12.68 14.92 -24.92
CA GLY A 232 -12.35 16.33 -24.68
C GLY A 232 -11.95 16.66 -23.25
N ASN A 233 -12.44 15.94 -22.23
CA ASN A 233 -12.12 16.22 -20.82
C ASN A 233 -10.62 16.09 -20.52
N ARG A 234 -9.95 15.10 -21.13
CA ARG A 234 -8.49 14.95 -21.06
C ARG A 234 -7.73 16.17 -21.62
N ALA A 235 -8.15 16.71 -22.76
CA ALA A 235 -7.48 17.84 -23.40
C ALA A 235 -7.63 19.13 -22.58
N ILE A 236 -8.79 19.30 -21.93
CA ILE A 236 -9.02 20.41 -20.98
C ILE A 236 -8.08 20.28 -19.78
N ARG A 237 -7.97 19.08 -19.18
CA ARG A 237 -6.99 18.82 -18.10
C ARG A 237 -5.55 19.05 -18.54
N ALA A 238 -5.16 18.56 -19.71
CA ALA A 238 -3.81 18.73 -20.24
C ALA A 238 -3.44 20.22 -20.34
N THR A 239 -4.33 21.01 -20.94
CA THR A 239 -4.17 22.47 -21.06
C THR A 239 -4.04 23.15 -19.70
N TYR A 240 -4.88 22.74 -18.73
CA TYR A 240 -4.81 23.29 -17.38
C TYR A 240 -3.50 22.93 -16.68
N LEU A 241 -3.07 21.67 -16.69
CA LEU A 241 -1.84 21.23 -16.03
C LEU A 241 -0.58 21.83 -16.69
N GLU A 242 -0.61 22.07 -18.00
CA GLU A 242 0.44 22.78 -18.72
C GLU A 242 0.54 24.24 -18.26
N GLN A 243 -0.60 24.94 -18.19
CA GLN A 243 -0.63 26.33 -17.71
C GLN A 243 -0.29 26.45 -16.23
N ARG A 244 -0.74 25.49 -15.41
CA ARG A 244 -0.67 25.55 -13.95
C ARG A 244 0.66 25.03 -13.41
N LEU A 245 1.15 23.91 -13.92
CA LEU A 245 2.32 23.22 -13.40
C LEU A 245 3.47 23.17 -14.41
N GLY A 246 3.22 23.50 -15.68
CA GLY A 246 4.22 23.41 -16.75
C GLY A 246 4.35 22.01 -17.35
N ILE A 247 3.46 21.07 -17.02
CA ILE A 247 3.50 19.70 -17.55
C ILE A 247 3.07 19.74 -19.03
N PRO A 248 3.93 19.35 -20.00
CA PRO A 248 3.60 19.46 -21.41
C PRO A 248 2.34 18.66 -21.76
N SER A 249 1.37 19.29 -22.42
CA SER A 249 0.07 18.68 -22.71
C SER A 249 0.21 17.33 -23.42
N ARG A 250 1.14 17.23 -24.39
CA ARG A 250 1.42 15.99 -25.14
C ARG A 250 2.00 14.87 -24.27
N GLU A 251 2.88 15.22 -23.34
CA GLU A 251 3.51 14.24 -22.44
C GLU A 251 2.44 13.65 -21.51
N TYR A 252 1.65 14.52 -20.89
CA TYR A 252 0.51 14.16 -20.05
C TYR A 252 -0.49 13.26 -20.78
N GLU A 253 -0.97 13.68 -21.97
CA GLU A 253 -1.94 12.91 -22.74
C GLU A 253 -1.43 11.52 -23.12
N SER A 254 -0.16 11.42 -23.54
CA SER A 254 0.46 10.14 -23.89
C SER A 254 0.63 9.22 -22.68
N GLY A 255 0.93 9.80 -21.51
CA GLY A 255 1.03 9.09 -20.24
C GLY A 255 -0.31 8.51 -19.82
N CYS A 256 -1.38 9.32 -19.84
CA CYS A 256 -2.75 8.90 -19.53
C CYS A 256 -3.19 7.73 -20.43
N LEU A 257 -3.02 7.86 -21.75
CA LEU A 257 -3.36 6.79 -22.70
C LEU A 257 -2.61 5.48 -22.41
N SER A 258 -1.32 5.59 -22.06
CA SER A 258 -0.48 4.43 -21.78
C SER A 258 -0.90 3.72 -20.49
N GLN A 259 -1.14 4.46 -19.40
CA GLN A 259 -1.57 3.88 -18.13
C GLN A 259 -3.00 3.31 -18.20
N GLU A 260 -3.92 3.98 -18.90
CA GLU A 260 -5.30 3.50 -19.08
C GLU A 260 -5.34 2.22 -19.91
N LYS A 261 -4.50 2.12 -20.94
CA LYS A 261 -4.35 0.88 -21.72
C LYS A 261 -3.83 -0.26 -20.85
N ALA A 262 -2.86 0.02 -19.98
CA ALA A 262 -2.34 -0.98 -19.04
C ALA A 262 -3.40 -1.39 -18.00
N LEU A 263 -4.15 -0.42 -17.48
CA LEU A 263 -5.26 -0.66 -16.55
C LEU A 263 -6.38 -1.48 -17.21
N ALA A 264 -6.76 -1.18 -18.46
CA ALA A 264 -7.78 -1.93 -19.19
C ALA A 264 -7.40 -3.39 -19.47
N ALA A 265 -6.11 -3.72 -19.44
CA ALA A 265 -5.62 -5.09 -19.60
C ALA A 265 -5.65 -5.91 -18.29
N PHE A 266 -6.26 -5.40 -17.22
CA PHE A 266 -6.15 -6.01 -15.88
C PHE A 266 -6.62 -7.47 -15.79
N HIS A 267 -7.54 -7.91 -16.65
CA HIS A 267 -8.04 -9.30 -16.66
C HIS A 267 -6.96 -10.35 -16.96
N GLN A 268 -5.81 -9.95 -17.50
CA GLN A 268 -4.68 -10.87 -17.70
C GLN A 268 -4.01 -11.27 -16.37
N TYR A 269 -4.27 -10.51 -15.30
CA TYR A 269 -3.73 -10.75 -13.97
C TYR A 269 -4.70 -11.54 -13.11
N GLU A 270 -4.16 -12.39 -12.25
CA GLU A 270 -4.93 -13.10 -11.22
C GLU A 270 -5.31 -12.15 -10.07
N GLU A 271 -4.47 -11.15 -9.80
CA GLU A 271 -4.68 -10.19 -8.73
C GLU A 271 -4.10 -8.82 -9.09
N VAL A 272 -4.89 -7.77 -8.86
CA VAL A 272 -4.46 -6.38 -8.91
C VAL A 272 -4.34 -5.87 -7.48
N VAL A 273 -3.19 -5.31 -7.12
CA VAL A 273 -2.93 -4.73 -5.81
C VAL A 273 -2.73 -3.22 -5.95
N LEU A 274 -3.58 -2.45 -5.29
CA LEU A 274 -3.50 -1.00 -5.19
C LEU A 274 -2.63 -0.63 -3.98
N TRP A 275 -1.57 0.14 -4.17
CA TRP A 275 -0.68 0.64 -3.11
C TRP A 275 -0.86 2.16 -2.96
N PHE A 276 -1.51 2.56 -1.87
CA PHE A 276 -1.87 3.96 -1.62
C PHE A 276 -1.65 4.37 -0.16
N GLU A 277 -1.70 5.67 0.07
CA GLU A 277 -1.37 6.31 1.34
C GLU A 277 -2.54 7.18 1.85
N HIS A 278 -2.46 7.62 3.10
CA HIS A 278 -3.52 8.36 3.78
C HIS A 278 -3.87 9.75 3.22
N ASP A 279 -2.96 10.41 2.50
CA ASP A 279 -3.11 11.83 2.16
C ASP A 279 -4.08 12.11 1.00
N LEU A 280 -4.41 13.38 0.78
CA LEU A 280 -5.35 13.81 -0.26
C LEU A 280 -4.91 13.42 -1.68
N PHE A 281 -3.62 13.44 -1.97
CA PHE A 281 -3.10 13.10 -3.29
C PHE A 281 -3.41 11.63 -3.59
N ASP A 282 -3.08 10.74 -2.66
CA ASP A 282 -3.36 9.31 -2.77
C ASP A 282 -4.85 8.98 -2.72
N GLN A 283 -5.59 9.59 -1.79
CA GLN A 283 -7.02 9.27 -1.63
C GLN A 283 -7.85 9.69 -2.84
N THR A 284 -7.47 10.75 -3.56
CA THR A 284 -8.15 11.13 -4.82
C THR A 284 -7.85 10.15 -5.96
N MET A 285 -6.61 9.65 -6.09
CA MET A 285 -6.27 8.58 -7.03
C MET A 285 -6.97 7.26 -6.72
N LEU A 286 -6.95 6.86 -5.45
CA LEU A 286 -7.60 5.65 -4.99
C LEU A 286 -9.10 5.71 -5.29
N SER A 287 -9.75 6.85 -5.03
CA SER A 287 -11.17 7.04 -5.31
C SER A 287 -11.49 6.91 -6.80
N PHE A 288 -10.65 7.49 -7.68
CA PHE A 288 -10.78 7.30 -9.13
C PHE A 288 -10.67 5.82 -9.53
N LEU A 289 -9.64 5.12 -9.05
CA LEU A 289 -9.41 3.73 -9.43
C LEU A 289 -10.52 2.82 -8.91
N LEU A 290 -10.98 3.02 -7.67
CA LEU A 290 -12.12 2.27 -7.12
C LEU A 290 -13.41 2.55 -7.90
N ASN A 291 -13.68 3.80 -8.27
CA ASN A 291 -14.80 4.16 -9.15
C ASN A 291 -14.68 3.43 -10.51
N TRP A 292 -13.49 3.43 -11.11
CA TRP A 292 -13.24 2.75 -12.39
C TRP A 292 -13.48 1.24 -12.28
N PHE A 293 -12.92 0.58 -11.25
CA PHE A 293 -13.09 -0.85 -11.00
C PHE A 293 -14.54 -1.22 -10.63
N ALA A 294 -15.28 -0.33 -9.96
CA ALA A 294 -16.70 -0.55 -9.67
C ALA A 294 -17.54 -0.66 -10.96
N GLY A 295 -17.09 -0.02 -12.05
CA GLY A 295 -17.68 -0.13 -13.38
C GLY A 295 -17.24 -1.36 -14.18
N GLN A 296 -16.30 -2.19 -13.69
CA GLN A 296 -15.76 -3.33 -14.42
C GLN A 296 -16.32 -4.67 -13.94
N SER A 297 -16.39 -5.65 -14.84
CA SER A 297 -16.58 -7.06 -14.46
C SER A 297 -15.24 -7.67 -14.07
N MET A 298 -15.02 -7.99 -12.80
CA MET A 298 -13.74 -8.53 -12.30
C MET A 298 -13.41 -9.95 -12.81
N GLY A 299 -14.41 -10.75 -13.18
CA GLY A 299 -14.19 -12.12 -13.64
C GLY A 299 -13.47 -12.98 -12.59
N THR A 300 -12.29 -13.50 -12.94
CA THR A 300 -11.43 -14.27 -12.01
C THR A 300 -10.39 -13.42 -11.30
N THR A 301 -10.18 -12.17 -11.74
CA THR A 301 -9.17 -11.27 -11.19
C THR A 301 -9.62 -10.74 -9.83
N LYS A 302 -8.75 -10.84 -8.83
CA LYS A 302 -8.99 -10.24 -7.52
C LYS A 302 -8.52 -8.79 -7.49
N LEU A 303 -9.17 -7.97 -6.69
CA LEU A 303 -8.71 -6.63 -6.36
C LEU A 303 -8.34 -6.59 -4.87
N SER A 304 -7.16 -6.05 -4.59
CA SER A 304 -6.59 -5.93 -3.26
C SER A 304 -6.06 -4.52 -3.03
N LEU A 305 -6.06 -4.07 -1.78
CA LEU A 305 -5.66 -2.73 -1.37
C LEU A 305 -4.70 -2.81 -0.19
N LEU A 306 -3.51 -2.23 -0.37
CA LEU A 306 -2.65 -1.78 0.71
C LEU A 306 -2.82 -0.27 0.85
N CYS A 307 -3.39 0.17 1.97
CA CYS A 307 -3.58 1.59 2.27
C CYS A 307 -3.12 1.88 3.70
N ILE A 308 -2.05 2.66 3.86
CA ILE A 308 -1.46 2.95 5.18
C ILE A 308 -1.26 4.45 5.43
N GLY A 309 -1.40 4.85 6.70
CA GLY A 309 -1.12 6.21 7.18
C GLY A 309 0.01 6.29 8.19
N ASP A 310 0.60 5.15 8.57
CA ASP A 310 1.71 5.08 9.52
C ASP A 310 2.61 3.89 9.22
N TYR A 311 3.85 3.96 9.72
CA TYR A 311 4.78 2.86 9.69
C TYR A 311 5.61 2.81 10.99
N PRO A 312 5.78 1.64 11.63
CA PRO A 312 6.52 1.54 12.89
C PRO A 312 7.93 2.13 12.84
N GLY A 313 8.22 3.07 13.74
CA GLY A 313 9.52 3.74 13.83
C GLY A 313 9.68 4.98 12.96
N ILE A 314 8.63 5.38 12.23
CA ILE A 314 8.58 6.66 11.50
C ILE A 314 7.60 7.58 12.22
N GLU A 315 8.12 8.65 12.83
CA GLU A 315 7.32 9.61 13.63
C GLU A 315 6.36 10.43 12.77
N LEU A 316 6.80 10.83 11.58
CA LEU A 316 5.99 11.54 10.58
C LEU A 316 6.02 10.76 9.26
N PHE A 317 5.04 9.89 9.07
CA PHE A 317 4.89 9.11 7.85
C PHE A 317 4.27 9.97 6.75
N ARG A 318 5.05 10.24 5.70
CA ARG A 318 4.59 10.98 4.50
C ARG A 318 4.21 10.06 3.36
N GLY A 319 4.59 8.79 3.45
CA GLY A 319 4.35 7.84 2.37
C GLY A 319 5.35 6.69 2.29
N LEU A 320 4.95 5.66 1.55
CA LEU A 320 5.70 4.52 1.07
C LEU A 320 7.02 4.94 0.40
N GLY A 321 7.03 6.11 -0.24
CA GLY A 321 8.25 6.70 -0.81
C GLY A 321 9.38 6.90 0.21
N GLN A 322 9.09 7.00 1.51
CA GLN A 322 10.08 7.11 2.58
C GLN A 322 10.69 5.77 3.01
N LEU A 323 9.99 4.66 2.75
CA LEU A 323 10.39 3.34 3.23
C LEU A 323 11.62 2.81 2.47
N SER A 324 12.46 2.03 3.13
CA SER A 324 13.54 1.30 2.46
C SER A 324 12.98 0.19 1.56
N VAL A 325 13.83 -0.37 0.70
CA VAL A 325 13.48 -1.51 -0.16
C VAL A 325 12.96 -2.68 0.70
N GLN A 326 13.67 -3.02 1.78
CA GLN A 326 13.29 -4.11 2.68
C GLN A 326 12.01 -3.81 3.46
N GLN A 327 11.78 -2.55 3.83
CA GLN A 327 10.56 -2.15 4.53
C GLN A 327 9.32 -2.25 3.62
N LEU A 328 9.45 -1.88 2.33
CA LEU A 328 8.40 -2.04 1.32
C LEU A 328 8.13 -3.51 1.00
N GLU A 329 9.19 -4.31 0.88
CA GLU A 329 9.09 -5.75 0.73
C GLU A 329 8.27 -6.37 1.85
N GLY A 330 8.52 -5.93 3.10
CA GLY A 330 7.79 -6.33 4.30
C GLY A 330 6.30 -6.01 4.33
N LEU A 331 5.83 -5.17 3.41
CA LEU A 331 4.40 -4.90 3.23
C LEU A 331 3.75 -5.83 2.21
N SER A 332 4.54 -6.58 1.43
CA SER A 332 3.99 -7.57 0.49
C SER A 332 3.13 -8.61 1.23
N GLY A 333 1.97 -8.92 0.68
CA GLY A 333 0.97 -9.83 1.26
C GLY A 333 0.18 -9.26 2.45
N THR A 334 0.41 -8.01 2.87
CA THR A 334 -0.36 -7.39 3.97
C THR A 334 -1.63 -6.67 3.51
N TRP A 335 -1.85 -6.60 2.20
CA TRP A 335 -3.03 -6.00 1.58
C TRP A 335 -4.33 -6.74 1.92
N GLN A 336 -5.44 -6.01 1.83
CA GLN A 336 -6.79 -6.51 2.10
C GLN A 336 -7.55 -6.67 0.79
N SER A 337 -8.42 -7.68 0.71
CA SER A 337 -9.29 -7.84 -0.46
C SER A 337 -10.31 -6.70 -0.50
N VAL A 338 -10.44 -6.08 -1.68
CA VAL A 338 -11.44 -5.05 -1.95
C VAL A 338 -12.76 -5.73 -2.28
N GLY A 339 -13.79 -5.46 -1.48
CA GLY A 339 -15.16 -5.94 -1.71
C GLY A 339 -16.10 -4.82 -2.15
N ASP A 340 -17.37 -5.18 -2.38
CA ASP A 340 -18.40 -4.28 -2.92
C ASP A 340 -18.58 -3.00 -2.08
N GLU A 341 -18.46 -3.07 -0.75
CA GLU A 341 -18.58 -1.90 0.14
C GLU A 341 -17.48 -0.86 -0.14
N VAL A 342 -16.25 -1.30 -0.37
CA VAL A 342 -15.11 -0.40 -0.66
C VAL A 342 -15.24 0.20 -2.06
N LEU A 343 -15.68 -0.60 -3.04
CA LEU A 343 -15.91 -0.13 -4.41
C LEU A 343 -17.03 0.91 -4.47
N GLU A 344 -18.16 0.64 -3.82
CA GLU A 344 -19.28 1.57 -3.77
C GLU A 344 -18.91 2.87 -3.05
N LEU A 345 -18.16 2.78 -1.94
CA LEU A 345 -17.67 3.96 -1.26
C LEU A 345 -16.71 4.76 -2.15
N GLY A 346 -15.78 4.11 -2.85
CA GLY A 346 -14.88 4.78 -3.80
C GLY A 346 -15.63 5.51 -4.92
N ARG A 347 -16.70 4.90 -5.45
CA ARG A 347 -17.62 5.51 -6.42
C ARG A 347 -18.29 6.77 -5.86
N LEU A 348 -18.88 6.70 -4.66
CA LEU A 348 -19.52 7.84 -4.01
C LEU A 348 -18.54 8.99 -3.72
N VAL A 349 -17.32 8.66 -3.31
CA VAL A 349 -16.25 9.65 -3.08
C VAL A 349 -15.87 10.34 -4.38
N TRP A 350 -15.66 9.59 -5.45
CA TRP A 350 -15.32 10.15 -6.76
C TRP A 350 -16.44 11.04 -7.32
N ASP A 351 -17.69 10.58 -7.25
CA ASP A 351 -18.87 11.35 -7.70
C ASP A 351 -18.99 12.68 -6.95
N ALA A 352 -18.79 12.69 -5.63
CA ALA A 352 -18.85 13.89 -4.82
C ALA A 352 -17.67 14.84 -5.10
N TYR A 353 -16.45 14.30 -5.18
CA TYR A 353 -15.23 15.07 -5.41
C TYR A 353 -15.19 15.73 -6.80
N SER A 354 -15.69 15.02 -7.82
CA SER A 354 -15.77 15.50 -9.21
C SER A 354 -17.01 16.36 -9.49
N SER A 355 -17.91 16.53 -8.53
CA SER A 355 -19.12 17.32 -8.74
C SER A 355 -18.81 18.82 -8.80
N PRO A 356 -19.47 19.59 -9.69
CA PRO A 356 -19.40 21.06 -9.68
C PRO A 356 -20.16 21.71 -8.51
N ASP A 357 -20.85 20.90 -7.70
CA ASP A 357 -21.58 21.31 -6.53
C ASP A 357 -20.88 20.76 -5.28
N PRO A 358 -20.17 21.59 -4.51
CA PRO A 358 -19.41 21.13 -3.34
C PRO A 358 -20.31 20.65 -2.20
N SER A 359 -21.62 20.95 -2.23
CA SER A 359 -22.54 20.46 -1.20
C SER A 359 -22.61 18.93 -1.15
N LYS A 360 -22.41 18.24 -2.29
CA LYS A 360 -22.33 16.78 -2.34
C LYS A 360 -21.16 16.22 -1.53
N LEU A 361 -20.03 16.91 -1.55
CA LEU A 361 -18.87 16.53 -0.75
C LEU A 361 -19.13 16.73 0.75
N VAL A 362 -19.84 17.81 1.10
CA VAL A 362 -20.25 18.06 2.49
C VAL A 362 -21.24 17.01 2.98
N GLU A 363 -22.23 16.64 2.16
CA GLU A 363 -23.19 15.57 2.48
C GLU A 363 -22.49 14.21 2.66
N LEU A 364 -21.57 13.85 1.75
CA LEU A 364 -20.79 12.62 1.86
C LEU A 364 -20.03 12.53 3.19
N LEU A 365 -19.44 13.64 3.65
CA LEU A 365 -18.68 13.70 4.90
C LEU A 365 -19.52 13.50 6.16
N GLN A 366 -20.85 13.61 6.07
CA GLN A 366 -21.79 13.27 7.15
C GLN A 366 -22.12 11.77 7.20
N GLY A 367 -21.78 11.02 6.15
CA GLY A 367 -22.05 9.59 6.01
C GLY A 367 -21.04 8.68 6.70
N ASN A 368 -21.20 7.37 6.51
CA ASN A 368 -20.25 6.37 7.00
C ASN A 368 -19.13 6.14 5.97
N LEU A 369 -17.90 6.51 6.35
CA LEU A 369 -16.72 6.36 5.50
C LEU A 369 -15.73 5.30 6.03
N THR A 370 -16.12 4.43 6.97
CA THR A 370 -15.18 3.52 7.66
C THR A 370 -14.50 2.50 6.75
N ALA A 371 -15.09 2.17 5.60
CA ALA A 371 -14.47 1.26 4.63
C ALA A 371 -13.24 1.86 3.93
N LEU A 372 -13.12 3.19 3.90
CA LEU A 372 -11.95 3.94 3.42
C LEU A 372 -11.52 4.94 4.52
N PRO A 373 -10.77 4.49 5.53
CA PRO A 373 -10.60 5.22 6.80
C PRO A 373 -9.91 6.59 6.67
N TYR A 374 -9.13 6.81 5.61
CA TYR A 374 -8.38 8.06 5.42
C TYR A 374 -9.13 9.11 4.59
N VAL A 375 -10.16 8.72 3.82
CA VAL A 375 -10.89 9.61 2.92
C VAL A 375 -11.49 10.81 3.66
N ASN A 376 -12.10 10.60 4.83
CA ASN A 376 -12.72 11.69 5.59
C ASN A 376 -11.72 12.82 5.86
N ARG A 377 -10.53 12.44 6.34
CA ARG A 377 -9.47 13.38 6.71
C ARG A 377 -8.89 14.08 5.48
N ALA A 378 -8.59 13.33 4.43
CA ALA A 378 -8.12 13.84 3.15
C ALA A 378 -9.09 14.88 2.56
N LEU A 379 -10.40 14.58 2.54
CA LEU A 379 -11.42 15.48 2.00
C LEU A 379 -11.67 16.71 2.88
N GLN A 380 -11.52 16.62 4.20
CA GLN A 380 -11.50 17.82 5.05
C GLN A 380 -10.34 18.75 4.69
N PHE A 381 -9.15 18.19 4.45
CA PHE A 381 -8.00 18.97 3.97
C PHE A 381 -8.25 19.57 2.58
N HIS A 382 -8.90 18.84 1.67
CA HIS A 382 -9.35 19.39 0.39
C HIS A 382 -10.23 20.64 0.59
N LEU A 383 -11.26 20.55 1.44
CA LEU A 383 -12.15 21.68 1.70
C LEU A 383 -11.42 22.87 2.35
N SER A 384 -10.40 22.63 3.17
CA SER A 384 -9.58 23.70 3.76
C SER A 384 -8.75 24.49 2.74
N ARG A 385 -8.61 24.00 1.50
CA ARG A 385 -7.95 24.73 0.40
C ARG A 385 -8.83 25.85 -0.17
N TYR A 386 -10.15 25.80 0.04
CA TYR A 386 -11.06 26.84 -0.42
C TYR A 386 -10.69 28.19 0.23
N PRO A 387 -10.94 29.32 -0.45
CA PRO A 387 -10.65 30.63 0.12
C PRO A 387 -11.38 30.83 1.45
N SER A 388 -10.67 31.27 2.48
CA SER A 388 -11.29 31.46 3.80
C SER A 388 -12.31 32.60 3.80
N ILE A 389 -13.25 32.55 4.74
CA ILE A 389 -14.15 33.69 5.04
C ILE A 389 -13.44 34.88 5.70
N LYS A 390 -12.27 34.64 6.29
CA LYS A 390 -11.53 35.63 7.09
C LYS A 390 -10.79 36.61 6.18
N ASN A 391 -10.11 36.08 5.18
CA ASN A 391 -9.17 36.86 4.36
C ASN A 391 -9.01 36.32 2.93
N GLY A 392 -9.79 35.32 2.53
CA GLY A 392 -9.72 34.77 1.17
C GLY A 392 -8.50 33.90 0.86
N LEU A 393 -7.70 33.53 1.86
CA LEU A 393 -6.60 32.57 1.67
C LEU A 393 -7.07 31.13 1.85
N GLY A 394 -6.59 30.22 1.01
CA GLY A 394 -6.62 28.78 1.28
C GLY A 394 -5.54 28.37 2.30
N ILE A 395 -5.65 27.17 2.86
CA ILE A 395 -4.78 26.74 3.98
C ILE A 395 -3.27 26.78 3.69
N VAL A 396 -2.85 26.45 2.47
CA VAL A 396 -1.42 26.47 2.09
C VAL A 396 -0.89 27.90 2.08
N GLN A 397 -1.65 28.84 1.51
CA GLN A 397 -1.31 30.26 1.45
C GLN A 397 -1.28 30.87 2.86
N GLN A 398 -2.33 30.59 3.65
CA GLN A 398 -2.44 31.03 5.03
C GLN A 398 -1.19 30.61 5.85
N LEU A 399 -0.87 29.31 5.85
CA LEU A 399 0.26 28.81 6.63
C LEU A 399 1.60 29.33 6.12
N THR A 400 1.77 29.48 4.81
CA THR A 400 2.98 30.05 4.22
C THR A 400 3.21 31.48 4.71
N LEU A 401 2.17 32.33 4.67
CA LEU A 401 2.27 33.71 5.14
C LEU A 401 2.52 33.79 6.66
N GLU A 402 1.92 32.90 7.46
CA GLU A 402 2.19 32.80 8.89
C GLU A 402 3.65 32.47 9.18
N MET A 403 4.22 31.48 8.49
CA MET A 403 5.63 31.12 8.66
C MET A 403 6.58 32.24 8.25
N VAL A 404 6.27 32.98 7.19
CA VAL A 404 7.07 34.15 6.79
C VAL A 404 6.99 35.25 7.85
N ARG A 405 5.80 35.51 8.41
CA ARG A 405 5.63 36.45 9.53
C ARG A 405 6.46 36.04 10.75
N ASP A 406 6.52 34.73 11.03
CA ASP A 406 7.27 34.17 12.14
C ASP A 406 8.79 34.08 11.89
N GLY A 407 9.26 34.59 10.74
CA GLY A 407 10.67 34.79 10.43
C GLY A 407 11.28 33.78 9.46
N LEU A 408 10.50 32.84 8.92
CA LEU A 408 11.00 31.88 7.93
C LEU A 408 11.04 32.51 6.54
N SER A 409 12.23 32.77 6.02
CA SER A 409 12.40 33.48 4.74
C SER A 409 12.88 32.62 3.57
N SER A 410 13.25 31.36 3.81
CA SER A 410 13.82 30.47 2.79
C SER A 410 12.70 29.71 2.07
N PRO A 411 12.57 29.79 0.72
CA PRO A 411 11.56 29.05 -0.03
C PRO A 411 11.62 27.53 0.23
N VAL A 412 12.83 26.98 0.34
CA VAL A 412 13.05 25.54 0.58
C VAL A 412 12.63 25.15 1.99
N ASP A 413 12.96 25.98 3.00
CA ASP A 413 12.54 25.70 4.38
C ASP A 413 11.04 25.89 4.56
N LEU A 414 10.43 26.86 3.85
CA LEU A 414 8.99 27.03 3.82
C LEU A 414 8.31 25.79 3.24
N PHE A 415 8.75 25.30 2.07
CA PHE A 415 8.22 24.05 1.49
C PHE A 415 8.30 22.90 2.48
N LYS A 416 9.46 22.71 3.13
CA LYS A 416 9.64 21.67 4.13
C LYS A 416 8.67 21.85 5.29
N GLN A 417 8.67 23.01 5.96
CA GLN A 417 7.85 23.19 7.17
C GLN A 417 6.35 23.21 6.89
N VAL A 418 5.92 23.83 5.79
CA VAL A 418 4.52 23.80 5.34
C VAL A 418 4.12 22.36 5.00
N GLY A 419 4.97 21.65 4.25
CA GLY A 419 4.76 20.24 3.90
C GLY A 419 4.71 19.31 5.11
N ASP A 420 5.47 19.59 6.17
CA ASP A 420 5.42 18.83 7.44
C ASP A 420 4.09 19.03 8.15
N LYS A 421 3.61 20.28 8.23
CA LYS A 421 2.35 20.61 8.90
C LYS A 421 1.11 20.24 8.10
N LEU A 422 1.21 20.22 6.78
CA LEU A 422 0.12 19.90 5.84
C LEU A 422 0.42 18.62 5.06
N HIS A 423 1.12 17.65 5.65
CA HIS A 423 1.50 16.39 5.00
C HIS A 423 0.30 15.61 4.46
N GLU A 424 -0.86 15.76 5.10
CA GLU A 424 -2.14 15.19 4.70
C GLU A 424 -2.68 15.70 3.35
N LEU A 425 -2.07 16.73 2.76
CA LEU A 425 -2.36 17.14 1.39
C LEU A 425 -1.65 16.27 0.33
N GLY A 426 -0.60 15.52 0.71
CA GLY A 426 0.26 14.81 -0.25
C GLY A 426 0.94 15.75 -1.24
N MET A 427 1.10 17.02 -0.86
CA MET A 427 1.48 18.09 -1.78
C MET A 427 2.95 17.96 -2.19
N GLY A 428 3.18 17.79 -3.49
CA GLY A 428 4.50 17.81 -4.09
C GLY A 428 5.11 19.20 -4.15
N ASP A 429 6.39 19.24 -4.51
CA ASP A 429 7.15 20.48 -4.65
C ASP A 429 6.57 21.37 -5.76
N LEU A 430 6.22 20.82 -6.93
CA LEU A 430 5.56 21.54 -8.03
C LEU A 430 4.29 22.28 -7.60
N GLN A 431 3.43 21.63 -6.81
CA GLN A 431 2.18 22.23 -6.32
C GLN A 431 2.48 23.37 -5.34
N TYR A 432 3.47 23.20 -4.48
CA TYR A 432 3.87 24.24 -3.54
C TYR A 432 4.54 25.42 -4.24
N TRP A 433 5.42 25.18 -5.21
CA TRP A 433 6.06 26.23 -6.02
C TRP A 433 5.02 27.06 -6.76
N GLN A 434 4.01 26.42 -7.35
CA GLN A 434 2.92 27.15 -8.00
C GLN A 434 2.10 27.98 -6.99
N CYS A 435 1.85 27.46 -5.80
CA CYS A 435 1.19 28.22 -4.73
C CYS A 435 2.02 29.48 -4.35
N LEU A 436 3.33 29.31 -4.17
CA LEU A 436 4.25 30.41 -3.87
C LEU A 436 4.31 31.42 -5.02
N ALA A 437 4.37 30.96 -6.27
CA ALA A 437 4.34 31.80 -7.46
C ALA A 437 3.10 32.69 -7.49
N GLY A 438 1.92 32.13 -7.20
CA GLY A 438 0.67 32.88 -7.13
C GLY A 438 0.63 33.96 -6.04
N MET A 439 1.49 33.87 -5.01
CA MET A 439 1.59 34.88 -3.95
C MET A 439 2.69 35.93 -4.22
N VAL A 440 3.66 35.61 -5.07
CA VAL A 440 4.80 36.49 -5.40
C VAL A 440 4.57 37.25 -6.72
N GLN A 441 3.88 36.64 -7.67
CA GLN A 441 3.68 37.15 -9.02
C GLN A 441 2.31 37.82 -9.17
N GLY A 442 2.18 38.70 -10.18
CA GLY A 442 0.92 39.36 -10.52
C GLY A 442 0.79 40.79 -10.01
N LYS A 443 -0.44 41.33 -10.04
CA LYS A 443 -0.73 42.74 -9.73
C LYS A 443 -0.79 43.04 -8.23
N HIS A 444 -1.13 42.03 -7.42
CA HIS A 444 -1.39 42.17 -5.99
C HIS A 444 -0.61 41.13 -5.17
N PRO A 445 0.74 41.16 -5.20
CA PRO A 445 1.57 40.17 -4.53
C PRO A 445 1.45 40.27 -3.00
N LEU A 446 1.34 39.12 -2.35
CA LEU A 446 1.34 38.98 -0.89
C LEU A 446 2.74 38.80 -0.32
N LEU A 447 3.64 38.28 -1.14
CA LEU A 447 5.04 38.02 -0.80
C LEU A 447 5.95 38.70 -1.82
N SER A 448 7.13 39.12 -1.39
CA SER A 448 8.23 39.52 -2.28
C SER A 448 9.32 38.45 -2.25
N LEU A 449 9.98 38.24 -3.38
CA LEU A 449 11.11 37.33 -3.52
C LEU A 449 12.34 38.13 -3.94
N ASP A 450 13.40 38.09 -3.13
CA ASP A 450 14.61 38.85 -3.41
C ASP A 450 15.41 38.25 -4.58
N GLY A 451 15.95 39.12 -5.43
CA GLY A 451 16.88 38.76 -6.52
C GLY A 451 16.22 38.20 -7.79
N THR A 452 15.05 37.57 -7.69
CA THR A 452 14.26 37.09 -8.84
C THR A 452 12.77 37.06 -8.49
N ASN A 453 11.92 37.26 -9.49
CA ASN A 453 10.46 37.09 -9.38
C ASN A 453 9.98 35.76 -10.00
N GLN A 454 10.91 34.93 -10.50
CA GLN A 454 10.59 33.66 -11.14
C GLN A 454 10.72 32.51 -10.15
N VAL A 455 9.63 31.74 -10.04
CA VAL A 455 9.51 30.51 -9.25
C VAL A 455 9.46 29.36 -10.26
N PRO A 456 10.13 28.21 -10.01
CA PRO A 456 10.28 27.17 -11.01
C PRO A 456 8.96 26.51 -11.39
N MET A 457 8.84 26.13 -12.66
CA MET A 457 7.80 25.24 -13.19
C MET A 457 8.37 23.84 -13.46
N TYR A 458 7.54 22.91 -13.94
CA TYR A 458 7.97 21.57 -14.33
C TYR A 458 9.18 21.62 -15.29
N GLN A 459 10.20 20.81 -14.98
CA GLN A 459 11.49 20.72 -15.68
C GLN A 459 12.40 21.97 -15.62
N ASP A 460 12.09 22.99 -14.82
CA ASP A 460 13.03 24.09 -14.59
C ASP A 460 14.25 23.65 -13.77
N VAL A 461 15.43 23.79 -14.38
CA VAL A 461 16.72 23.42 -13.77
C VAL A 461 17.33 24.57 -12.96
N SER A 462 16.70 25.75 -12.96
CA SER A 462 17.21 26.92 -12.25
C SER A 462 17.19 26.71 -10.74
N THR A 463 18.32 27.00 -10.09
CA THR A 463 18.50 26.87 -8.64
C THR A 463 18.67 28.21 -7.93
N GLU A 464 18.75 29.32 -8.68
CA GLU A 464 19.03 30.65 -8.11
C GLU A 464 17.96 31.11 -7.12
N TRP A 465 16.68 30.83 -7.41
CA TRP A 465 15.56 31.15 -6.54
C TRP A 465 15.61 30.41 -5.19
N LYS A 466 16.31 29.28 -5.08
CA LYS A 466 16.41 28.51 -3.83
C LYS A 466 17.16 29.28 -2.75
N HIS A 467 18.00 30.24 -3.14
CA HIS A 467 18.75 31.11 -2.24
C HIS A 467 18.11 32.48 -2.03
N SER A 468 17.01 32.77 -2.73
CA SER A 468 16.23 33.98 -2.54
C SER A 468 15.60 34.00 -1.15
N LYS A 469 15.24 35.22 -0.71
CA LYS A 469 14.51 35.44 0.53
C LYS A 469 13.08 35.86 0.21
N VAL A 470 12.15 35.28 0.96
CA VAL A 470 10.73 35.60 0.94
C VAL A 470 10.44 36.56 2.09
N ALA A 471 9.69 37.62 1.82
CA ALA A 471 9.19 38.55 2.82
C ALA A 471 7.72 38.91 2.55
N LEU A 472 6.99 39.29 3.61
CA LEU A 472 5.62 39.81 3.47
C LEU A 472 5.62 41.19 2.82
N THR A 473 4.70 41.40 1.88
CA THR A 473 4.36 42.75 1.42
C THR A 473 3.44 43.45 2.44
N GLU A 474 3.21 44.75 2.26
CA GLU A 474 2.21 45.48 3.05
C GLU A 474 0.81 44.87 2.88
N LEU A 475 0.47 44.48 1.64
CA LEU A 475 -0.78 43.80 1.34
C LEU A 475 -0.82 42.42 2.01
N GLY A 476 0.24 41.62 1.90
CA GLY A 476 0.34 40.32 2.56
C GLY A 476 0.08 40.40 4.06
N SER A 477 0.62 41.41 4.73
CA SER A 477 0.39 41.66 6.15
C SER A 477 -1.08 41.99 6.45
N LYS A 478 -1.69 42.91 5.67
CA LYS A 478 -3.12 43.28 5.84
C LYS A 478 -4.07 42.10 5.61
N ILE A 479 -3.81 41.29 4.59
CA ILE A 479 -4.58 40.06 4.31
C ILE A 479 -4.44 39.08 5.47
N LEU A 480 -3.22 38.85 5.95
CA LEU A 480 -2.97 37.89 7.02
C LEU A 480 -3.66 38.29 8.34
N ASP A 481 -3.71 39.60 8.62
CA ASP A 481 -4.41 40.16 9.78
C ASP A 481 -5.94 40.20 9.61
N GLY A 482 -6.46 39.86 8.42
CA GLY A 482 -7.90 39.85 8.12
C GLY A 482 -8.48 41.24 7.92
N VAL A 483 -7.65 42.23 7.61
CA VAL A 483 -8.07 43.62 7.31
C VAL A 483 -8.68 43.70 5.91
N GLU A 484 -8.14 42.91 4.98
CA GLU A 484 -8.54 42.87 3.57
C GLU A 484 -8.85 41.41 3.15
N ASP A 485 -9.62 41.21 2.08
CA ASP A 485 -9.90 39.90 1.48
C ASP A 485 -9.17 39.75 0.15
N TRP A 486 -8.36 38.70 0.01
CA TRP A 486 -7.47 38.56 -1.13
C TRP A 486 -8.23 38.24 -2.40
N ILE A 487 -9.32 37.47 -2.32
CA ILE A 487 -10.16 37.18 -3.49
C ILE A 487 -10.89 38.43 -3.96
N ALA A 488 -11.34 39.30 -3.05
CA ALA A 488 -11.95 40.56 -3.44
C ALA A 488 -10.99 41.47 -4.21
N ILE A 489 -9.71 41.51 -3.81
CA ILE A 489 -8.67 42.35 -4.45
C ILE A 489 -8.13 41.72 -5.73
N ASN A 490 -7.67 40.47 -5.64
CA ASN A 490 -6.93 39.80 -6.71
C ASN A 490 -7.84 39.03 -7.69
N GLY A 491 -8.99 38.57 -7.21
CA GLY A 491 -9.79 37.56 -7.89
C GLY A 491 -9.18 36.16 -7.75
N ILE A 492 -9.94 35.16 -8.22
CA ILE A 492 -9.52 33.77 -8.32
C ILE A 492 -9.96 33.19 -9.67
N ASN A 493 -9.25 32.18 -10.15
CA ASN A 493 -9.63 31.33 -11.27
C ASN A 493 -9.00 29.96 -11.03
N GLU A 494 -9.62 29.16 -10.16
CA GLU A 494 -9.02 27.94 -9.62
C GLU A 494 -10.05 26.82 -9.52
N TRP A 495 -9.57 25.59 -9.69
CA TRP A 495 -10.37 24.38 -9.57
C TRP A 495 -10.09 23.64 -8.26
N TYR A 496 -11.16 23.22 -7.60
CA TYR A 496 -11.17 22.40 -6.40
C TYR A 496 -11.97 21.15 -6.68
N GLY A 497 -11.30 20.11 -7.19
CA GLY A 497 -11.98 18.94 -7.72
C GLY A 497 -12.83 19.35 -8.94
N GLY A 498 -14.13 19.05 -8.88
CA GLY A 498 -15.09 19.48 -9.91
C GLY A 498 -15.57 20.92 -9.80
N VAL A 499 -15.24 21.64 -8.73
CA VAL A 499 -15.74 22.99 -8.48
C VAL A 499 -14.79 24.03 -9.06
N HIS A 500 -15.31 24.90 -9.93
CA HIS A 500 -14.58 26.04 -10.47
C HIS A 500 -14.97 27.32 -9.75
N LEU A 501 -13.99 28.00 -9.14
CA LEU A 501 -14.18 29.31 -8.53
C LEU A 501 -13.51 30.37 -9.39
N GLU A 502 -14.30 31.33 -9.87
CA GLU A 502 -13.84 32.40 -10.74
C GLU A 502 -14.35 33.79 -10.30
N GLY A 503 -13.50 34.81 -10.43
CA GLY A 503 -13.82 36.22 -10.22
C GLY A 503 -13.48 36.73 -8.82
N ASN A 504 -13.99 37.91 -8.48
CA ASN A 504 -13.69 38.60 -7.21
C ASN A 504 -14.73 38.33 -6.10
N HIS A 505 -15.81 37.63 -6.44
CA HIS A 505 -16.88 37.27 -5.52
C HIS A 505 -17.29 35.82 -5.75
N VAL A 506 -16.79 34.93 -4.90
CA VAL A 506 -17.05 33.49 -5.01
C VAL A 506 -18.04 33.01 -3.95
N PRO A 507 -18.98 32.13 -4.32
CA PRO A 507 -20.07 31.73 -3.44
C PRO A 507 -19.63 30.76 -2.34
N TRP A 508 -18.51 30.06 -2.49
CA TRP A 508 -18.06 29.04 -1.55
C TRP A 508 -16.78 29.49 -0.85
N ARG A 509 -16.81 29.46 0.48
CA ARG A 509 -15.67 29.85 1.32
C ARG A 509 -15.49 28.87 2.48
N TRP A 510 -14.27 28.76 2.97
CA TRP A 510 -13.94 27.93 4.13
C TRP A 510 -14.04 28.72 5.44
N ASP A 511 -14.80 28.21 6.40
CA ASP A 511 -14.84 28.68 7.78
C ASP A 511 -13.86 27.84 8.60
N SER A 512 -12.62 28.34 8.74
CA SER A 512 -11.54 27.65 9.44
C SER A 512 -11.76 27.54 10.95
N VAL A 513 -12.64 28.37 11.54
CA VAL A 513 -12.97 28.30 12.97
C VAL A 513 -13.87 27.11 13.24
N ASN A 514 -14.87 26.89 12.37
CA ASN A 514 -15.84 25.81 12.53
C ASN A 514 -15.55 24.57 11.66
N ASN A 515 -14.44 24.57 10.92
CA ASN A 515 -14.02 23.52 9.99
C ASN A 515 -15.13 23.08 9.03
N ARG A 516 -15.72 24.04 8.31
CA ARG A 516 -16.81 23.77 7.37
C ARG A 516 -16.78 24.69 6.16
N LEU A 517 -17.35 24.19 5.06
CA LEU A 517 -17.63 25.00 3.89
C LEU A 517 -18.92 25.79 4.11
N VAL A 518 -18.92 27.07 3.73
CA VAL A 518 -20.09 27.95 3.84
C VAL A 518 -20.40 28.63 2.51
N GLN A 519 -21.68 28.91 2.28
CA GLN A 519 -22.12 29.69 1.14
C GLN A 519 -22.20 31.17 1.51
N VAL A 520 -21.51 32.02 0.77
CA VAL A 520 -21.50 33.47 0.95
C VAL A 520 -22.43 34.10 -0.07
N GLN A 521 -23.49 34.76 0.40
CA GLN A 521 -24.32 35.59 -0.47
C GLN A 521 -23.63 36.94 -0.70
N CYS A 522 -23.77 37.49 -1.92
CA CYS A 522 -23.21 38.78 -2.27
C CYS A 522 -23.78 39.86 -1.31
N GLY A 523 -22.97 40.27 -0.32
CA GLY A 523 -23.36 41.17 0.77
C GLY A 523 -23.47 40.49 2.14
N ARG A 524 -22.34 40.31 2.83
CA ARG A 524 -22.11 40.11 4.29
C ARG A 524 -23.06 39.23 5.14
N GLU A 525 -24.02 38.51 4.57
CA GLU A 525 -24.90 37.58 5.28
C GLU A 525 -24.59 36.13 4.88
N TRP A 526 -24.22 35.34 5.88
CA TRP A 526 -23.83 33.94 5.77
C TRP A 526 -25.07 33.05 5.83
N LYS A 527 -25.30 32.21 4.81
CA LYS A 527 -26.29 31.13 4.94
C LYS A 527 -25.59 29.85 5.36
N LEU A 528 -26.06 29.27 6.45
CA LEU A 528 -25.65 27.96 6.93
C LEU A 528 -26.18 26.89 5.97
N ILE A 529 -25.30 25.98 5.53
CA ILE A 529 -25.76 24.67 5.06
C ILE A 529 -26.05 23.85 6.32
N GLN A 530 -27.30 23.40 6.47
CA GLN A 530 -27.71 22.49 7.54
C GLN A 530 -27.38 21.06 7.16
#